data_AF-A0A917PLW7-F1
#
_entry.id   AF-A0A917PLW7-F1
#
_cell.length_a   1.000
_cell.length_b   1.000
_cell.length_c   1.000
_cell.angle_alpha   90.00
_cell.angle_beta   90.00
_cell.angle_gamma   90.00
#
_symmetry.space_group_name_H-M   'P 1'
#
loop_
_entity.id
_entity.type
_entity.pdbx_description
1 polymer ?
#
loop_
_entity_poly.entity_id
_entity_poly.type
_entity_poly.pdbx_seq_one_letter_code
_entity_poly.pdbx_strand_id
1 'polypeptide(L)'
;MQDAPPPAVPLALAGRTVTPELVDAARRHLVMLRALHEEVRLTVPTLCPPGTGAWRSAAADRYVERLDHLRDRLIGALGCLADASAALDERIRRMQAQLDAQHAAGGTGR
;
A
#
# COMPACT_ATOMS: atom_id res chain seq x y z
N MET A 1 -19.05 -9.44 17.47
CA MET A 1 -17.64 -9.66 17.06
C MET A 1 -17.63 -10.66 15.94
N GLN A 2 -17.56 -10.21 14.69
CA GLN A 2 -17.30 -11.09 13.54
C GLN A 2 -15.87 -10.80 13.09
N ASP A 3 -14.99 -11.74 13.44
CA ASP A 3 -13.61 -11.81 13.01
C ASP A 3 -13.60 -12.28 11.55
N ALA A 4 -13.47 -11.33 10.63
CA ALA A 4 -13.31 -11.66 9.22
C ALA A 4 -11.88 -12.18 9.04
N PRO A 5 -11.67 -13.37 8.45
CA PRO A 5 -10.32 -13.88 8.25
C PRO A 5 -9.53 -12.89 7.40
N PRO A 6 -8.24 -12.65 7.71
CA PRO A 6 -7.39 -11.77 6.91
C PRO A 6 -7.39 -12.27 5.46
N PRO A 7 -7.40 -11.36 4.46
CA PRO A 7 -7.34 -11.75 3.07
C PRO A 7 -6.12 -12.64 2.88
N ALA A 8 -6.38 -13.90 2.51
CA ALA A 8 -5.36 -14.90 2.30
C ALA A 8 -4.37 -14.38 1.25
N VAL A 9 -3.18 -13.98 1.70
CA VAL A 9 -2.06 -13.73 0.81
C VAL A 9 -1.77 -15.07 0.16
N PRO A 10 -1.84 -15.22 -1.19
CA PRO A 10 -1.69 -16.52 -1.81
C PRO A 10 -0.25 -17.03 -1.59
N LEU A 11 -0.07 -17.91 -0.62
CA LEU A 11 1.15 -18.67 -0.35
C LEU A 11 1.35 -19.82 -1.36
N ALA A 12 0.81 -19.68 -2.58
CA ALA A 12 0.79 -20.68 -3.63
C ALA A 12 1.49 -20.16 -4.88
N LEU A 13 2.80 -19.90 -4.78
CA LEU A 13 3.62 -19.48 -5.91
C LEU A 13 4.97 -20.20 -5.99
N ALA A 14 5.17 -21.27 -5.22
CA ALA A 14 6.38 -22.09 -5.29
C ALA A 14 6.43 -23.03 -6.52
N GLY A 15 5.39 -23.05 -7.36
CA GLY A 15 5.32 -23.95 -8.52
C GLY A 15 4.57 -23.40 -9.74
N ARG A 16 4.21 -22.11 -9.76
CA ARG A 16 3.52 -21.51 -10.91
C ARG A 16 4.55 -20.71 -11.72
N THR A 17 4.69 -21.03 -13.00
CA THR A 17 5.49 -20.28 -13.97
C THR A 17 5.11 -18.81 -13.86
N VAL A 18 6.05 -17.97 -13.44
CA VAL A 18 5.88 -16.51 -13.52
C VAL A 18 5.71 -16.18 -14.99
N THR A 19 4.68 -15.40 -15.32
CA THR A 19 4.45 -14.94 -16.70
C THR A 19 4.63 -13.43 -16.78
N PRO A 20 4.95 -12.87 -17.96
CA PRO A 20 5.01 -11.43 -18.17
C PRO A 20 3.72 -10.71 -17.75
N GLU A 21 2.56 -11.31 -18.01
CA GLU A 21 1.24 -10.74 -17.68
C GLU A 21 1.04 -10.59 -16.17
N LEU A 22 1.59 -11.51 -15.37
CA LEU A 22 1.57 -11.41 -13.91
C LEU A 22 2.44 -10.25 -13.41
N VAL A 23 3.59 -10.02 -14.04
CA VAL A 23 4.46 -8.88 -13.72
C VAL A 23 3.79 -7.56 -14.09
N ASP A 24 3.17 -7.49 -15.26
CA ASP A 24 2.45 -6.29 -15.71
C ASP A 24 1.20 -6.02 -14.88
N ALA A 25 0.47 -7.06 -14.47
CA ALA A 25 -0.62 -6.92 -13.51
C ALA A 25 -0.10 -6.36 -12.17
N ALA A 26 1.00 -6.90 -11.63
CA ALA A 26 1.57 -6.40 -10.38
C ALA A 26 2.05 -4.95 -10.48
N ARG A 27 2.67 -4.56 -11.60
CA ARG A 27 3.07 -3.16 -11.87
C ARG A 27 1.88 -2.21 -11.89
N ARG A 28 0.76 -2.60 -12.50
CA ARG A 28 -0.48 -1.80 -12.48
C ARG A 28 -1.00 -1.58 -11.06
N HIS A 29 -1.01 -2.63 -10.24
CA HIS A 29 -1.42 -2.51 -8.82
C HIS A 29 -0.47 -1.60 -8.02
N LEU A 30 0.83 -1.65 -8.29
CA LEU A 30 1.80 -0.76 -7.66
C LEU A 30 1.55 0.72 -8.02
N VAL A 31 1.22 1.01 -9.29
CA VAL A 31 0.83 2.36 -9.70
C VAL A 31 -0.43 2.82 -8.96
N MET A 32 -1.44 1.96 -8.84
CA MET A 32 -2.66 2.27 -8.10
C MET A 32 -2.40 2.56 -6.61
N LEU A 33 -1.56 1.74 -5.95
CA LEU A 33 -1.18 1.95 -4.55
C LEU A 33 -0.43 3.28 -4.34
N ARG A 34 0.49 3.62 -5.24
CA ARG A 34 1.22 4.89 -5.20
C ARG A 34 0.30 6.09 -5.42
N ALA A 35 -0.66 5.98 -6.35
CA ALA A 35 -1.66 7.02 -6.59
C ALA A 35 -2.53 7.24 -5.34
N LEU A 36 -3.02 6.17 -4.73
CA LEU A 36 -3.80 6.24 -3.49
C LEU A 36 -3.00 6.86 -2.33
N HIS A 37 -1.73 6.47 -2.18
CA HIS A 37 -0.85 7.05 -1.17
C HIS A 37 -0.70 8.57 -1.35
N GLU A 38 -0.47 9.04 -2.58
CA GLU A 38 -0.37 10.47 -2.87
C GLU A 38 -1.69 11.21 -2.66
N GLU A 39 -2.81 10.63 -3.06
CA GLU A 39 -4.14 11.23 -2.84
C GLU A 39 -4.42 11.43 -1.35
N VAL A 40 -4.15 10.41 -0.52
CA VAL A 40 -4.31 10.51 0.93
C VAL A 40 -3.33 11.55 1.49
N ARG A 41 -2.06 11.52 1.08
CA ARG A 41 -1.03 12.46 1.55
C ARG A 41 -1.40 13.92 1.29
N LEU A 42 -1.99 14.21 0.12
CA LEU A 42 -2.41 15.56 -0.27
C LEU A 42 -3.73 15.99 0.41
N THR A 43 -4.58 15.04 0.77
CA THR A 43 -5.91 15.30 1.34
C THR A 43 -5.88 15.42 2.88
N VAL A 44 -4.92 14.80 3.55
CA VAL A 44 -4.80 14.86 5.03
C VAL A 44 -4.76 16.29 5.58
N PRO A 45 -3.97 17.24 5.02
CA PRO A 45 -3.92 18.61 5.54
C PRO A 45 -5.24 19.37 5.42
N THR A 46 -6.07 19.05 4.42
CA THR A 46 -7.37 19.70 4.23
C THR A 46 -8.45 19.10 5.13
N LEU A 47 -8.38 17.81 5.43
CA LEU A 47 -9.32 17.12 6.33
C LEU A 47 -9.02 17.37 7.81
N CYS A 48 -7.75 17.56 8.18
CA CYS A 48 -7.30 17.73 9.56
C CYS A 48 -6.55 19.06 9.74
N PRO A 49 -7.25 20.21 9.62
CA PRO A 49 -6.60 21.51 9.79
C PRO A 49 -5.94 21.61 11.17
N PRO A 50 -4.83 22.36 11.28
CA PRO A 50 -4.20 22.60 12.58
C PRO A 50 -5.21 23.30 13.51
N GLY A 51 -5.23 22.87 14.79
CA GLY A 51 -6.25 23.27 15.75
C GLY A 51 -6.49 24.78 15.80
N THR A 52 -7.76 25.18 15.80
CA THR A 52 -8.17 26.58 15.85
C THR A 52 -8.00 27.12 17.28
N GLY A 53 -6.78 27.53 17.63
CA GLY A 53 -6.42 28.04 18.97
C GLY A 53 -7.21 29.27 19.46
N ALA A 54 -8.09 29.82 18.62
CA ALA A 54 -9.01 30.90 18.95
C ALA A 54 -10.32 30.41 19.60
N TRP A 55 -10.73 29.15 19.40
CA TRP A 55 -11.96 28.62 19.98
C TRP A 55 -11.68 27.84 21.27
N ARG A 56 -12.02 28.43 22.42
CA ARG A 56 -11.84 27.80 23.74
C ARG A 56 -13.18 27.39 24.32
N SER A 57 -13.51 26.12 24.20
CA SER A 57 -14.69 25.49 24.82
C SER A 57 -14.45 24.00 24.99
N ALA A 58 -15.14 23.35 25.93
CA ALA A 58 -15.05 21.89 26.09
C ALA A 58 -15.45 21.12 24.81
N ALA A 59 -16.29 21.72 23.95
CA ALA A 59 -16.61 21.19 22.64
C ALA A 59 -15.44 21.31 21.64
N ALA A 60 -14.70 22.42 21.71
CA ALA A 60 -13.49 22.64 20.93
C ALA A 60 -12.37 21.66 21.35
N ASP A 61 -12.19 21.43 22.66
CA ASP A 61 -11.20 20.49 23.17
C ASP A 61 -11.46 19.06 22.65
N ARG A 62 -12.71 18.58 22.76
CA ARG A 62 -13.12 17.27 22.21
C ARG A 62 -13.00 17.19 20.69
N TYR A 63 -13.19 18.31 19.99
CA TYR A 63 -13.02 18.36 18.54
C TYR A 63 -11.55 18.21 18.15
N VAL A 64 -10.64 18.90 18.85
CA VAL A 64 -9.19 18.77 18.66
C VAL A 64 -8.72 17.35 18.96
N GLU A 65 -9.16 16.75 20.07
CA GLU A 65 -8.84 15.35 20.40
C GLU A 65 -9.26 14.37 19.29
N ARG A 66 -10.45 14.57 18.70
CA ARG A 66 -10.92 13.75 17.58
C ARG A 66 -10.12 13.97 16.30
N LEU A 67 -9.72 15.22 16.03
CA LEU A 67 -8.86 15.54 14.89
C LEU A 67 -7.48 14.92 15.03
N ASP A 68 -6.91 14.94 16.23
CA ASP A 68 -5.61 14.31 16.51
C ASP A 68 -5.70 12.79 16.34
N HIS A 69 -6.74 12.16 16.88
CA HIS A 69 -6.98 10.74 16.67
C HIS A 69 -7.17 10.39 15.19
N LEU A 70 -7.88 11.22 14.43
CA LEU A 70 -8.04 11.04 12.99
C LEU A 70 -6.69 11.17 12.26
N ARG A 71 -5.87 12.15 12.64
CA ARG A 71 -4.53 12.37 12.07
C ARG A 71 -3.63 11.16 12.31
N ASP A 72 -3.61 10.61 13.52
CA ASP A 72 -2.82 9.42 13.86
C ASP A 72 -3.24 8.22 13.02
N ARG A 73 -4.55 8.00 12.85
CA ARG A 73 -5.07 6.93 12.00
C ARG A 73 -4.70 7.10 10.53
N LEU A 74 -4.73 8.32 10.02
CA LEU A 74 -4.36 8.62 8.64
C LEU A 74 -2.85 8.44 8.41
N ILE A 75 -2.02 8.87 9.36
CA ILE A 75 -0.56 8.64 9.31
C ILE A 75 -0.27 7.13 9.33
N GLY A 76 -0.93 6.37 10.21
CA GLY A 76 -0.81 4.92 10.25
C GLY A 76 -1.22 4.26 8.93
N ALA A 77 -2.31 4.69 8.32
CA ALA A 77 -2.76 4.19 7.02
C ALA A 77 -1.76 4.51 5.89
N LEU A 78 -1.17 5.70 5.88
CA LEU A 78 -0.10 6.06 4.94
C LEU A 78 1.12 5.16 5.10
N GLY A 79 1.52 4.87 6.35
CA GLY A 79 2.58 3.90 6.64
C GLY A 79 2.28 2.51 6.05
N CYS A 80 1.09 1.98 6.31
CA CYS A 80 0.67 0.68 5.75
C CYS A 80 0.67 0.67 4.21
N LEU A 81 0.28 1.76 3.55
CA LEU A 81 0.31 1.89 2.10
C LEU A 81 1.75 1.94 1.55
N ALA A 82 2.66 2.62 2.25
CA ALA A 82 4.08 2.66 1.90
C ALA A 82 4.71 1.26 2.02
N ASP A 83 4.45 0.56 3.12
CA ASP A 83 4.95 -0.80 3.35
C ASP A 83 4.42 -1.79 2.31
N ALA A 84 3.12 -1.72 2.01
CA ALA A 84 2.50 -2.56 0.97
C ALA A 84 3.10 -2.28 -0.41
N SER A 85 3.36 -1.02 -0.73
CA SER A 85 4.02 -0.62 -1.99
C SER A 85 5.45 -1.16 -2.08
N ALA A 86 6.23 -1.06 -1.01
CA ALA A 86 7.59 -1.58 -0.94
C ALA A 86 7.62 -3.12 -1.08
N ALA A 87 6.72 -3.82 -0.39
CA ALA A 87 6.61 -5.27 -0.48
C ALA A 87 6.23 -5.74 -1.89
N LEU A 88 5.33 -5.03 -2.57
CA LEU A 88 4.93 -5.33 -3.94
C LEU A 88 6.05 -5.06 -4.94
N ASP A 89 6.79 -3.96 -4.77
CA ASP A 89 7.95 -3.60 -5.60
C ASP A 89 9.04 -4.70 -5.51
N GLU A 90 9.38 -5.15 -4.30
CA GLU A 90 10.31 -6.26 -4.07
C GLU A 90 9.78 -7.58 -4.68
N ARG A 91 8.47 -7.82 -4.61
CA ARG A 91 7.87 -8.99 -5.24
C ARG A 91 7.99 -8.94 -6.77
N ILE A 92 7.75 -7.78 -7.37
CA ILE A 92 7.93 -7.55 -8.81
C ILE A 92 9.38 -7.81 -9.22
N ARG A 93 10.35 -7.28 -8.45
CA ARG A 93 11.78 -7.51 -8.70
C ARG A 93 12.14 -8.99 -8.72
N ARG A 94 11.64 -9.76 -7.74
CA ARG A 94 11.84 -11.22 -7.70
C ARG A 94 11.19 -11.94 -8.88
N MET A 95 9.97 -11.56 -9.27
CA MET A 95 9.29 -12.15 -10.42
C MET A 95 10.02 -11.85 -11.74
N GLN A 96 10.55 -10.64 -11.91
CA GLN A 96 11.35 -10.28 -13.09
C GLN A 96 12.61 -11.14 -13.18
N ALA A 97 13.35 -11.29 -12.07
CA ALA A 97 14.54 -12.15 -12.03
C ALA A 97 14.21 -13.63 -12.36
N GLN A 98 13.03 -14.11 -11.95
CA GLN A 98 12.56 -15.46 -12.30
C GLN A 98 12.25 -15.60 -13.79
N LEU A 99 11.64 -14.59 -14.42
CA LEU A 99 11.40 -14.58 -15.87
C LEU A 99 12.71 -14.56 -16.67
N ASP A 100 13.66 -13.73 -16.26
CA ASP A 100 14.95 -13.61 -16.93
C ASP A 100 15.73 -14.94 -16.86
N ALA A 101 15.68 -15.63 -15.72
CA ALA A 101 16.26 -16.96 -15.55
C ALA A 101 15.57 -18.04 -16.42
N GLN A 102 14.24 -17.99 -16.56
CA GLN A 102 13.50 -18.90 -17.43
C GLN A 102 13.87 -18.70 -18.91
N HIS A 103 14.00 -17.45 -19.36
CA HIS A 103 14.43 -17.13 -20.72
C HIS A 103 15.87 -17.60 -21.00
N ALA A 104 16.79 -17.41 -20.05
CA ALA A 104 18.16 -17.87 -20.18
C ALA A 104 18.27 -19.40 -20.29
N ALA A 105 17.49 -20.14 -19.49
CA ALA A 105 17.47 -21.61 -19.51
C ALA A 105 16.78 -22.19 -20.75
N GLY A 106 15.75 -21.52 -21.30
CA GLY A 106 15.08 -21.93 -22.53
C GLY A 106 15.86 -21.58 -23.82
N GLY A 107 16.80 -20.64 -23.74
CA GLY A 107 17.64 -20.21 -24.87
C GLY A 107 18.89 -21.07 -25.12
N THR A 108 19.26 -21.98 -24.20
CA THR A 108 20.49 -22.78 -24.30
C THR A 108 20.34 -24.07 -25.13
N GLY A 109 19.21 -24.25 -25.82
CA GLY A 109 18.85 -25.50 -26.52
C GLY A 109 18.59 -25.37 -28.02
N ARG A 110 19.10 -24.33 -28.71
CA ARG A 110 18.94 -24.18 -30.16
C ARG A 110 20.28 -23.96 -30.87
#